data_AF-A0A2A2TNF9-F1
#
_entry.id   AF-A0A2A2TNF9-F1
#
_cell.length_a   1.000
_cell.length_b   1.000
_cell.length_c   1.000
_cell.angle_alpha   90.00
_cell.angle_beta   90.00
_cell.angle_gamma   90.00
#
_symmetry.space_group_name_H-M   'P 1'
#
loop_
_entity.id
_entity.type
_entity.pdbx_description
1 polymer ?
#
loop_
_entity_poly.entity_id
_entity_poly.type
_entity_poly.pdbx_seq_one_letter_code
_entity_poly.pdbx_strand_id
1 'polypeptide(L)'
;MSENDKTKLMISLDSVDRLKWTPEHGKRLQSLRGQIPMRTLADKVNNNGVTCTYQYIHKLEAGKAEAVSTDLILAICNALNTDFKNLFPAVYIDPSELLAILQKNVA
;
A
#
# COMPACT_ATOMS: atom_id res chain seq x y z
N MET A 1 27.05 17.47 -17.88
CA MET A 1 26.79 16.05 -17.57
C MET A 1 25.41 16.01 -16.95
N SER A 2 24.41 15.71 -17.77
CA SER A 2 22.99 15.82 -17.41
C SER A 2 22.55 14.71 -16.45
N GLU A 3 21.52 15.05 -15.71
CA GLU A 3 20.93 14.42 -14.53
C GLU A 3 20.61 12.93 -14.67
N ASN A 4 20.69 12.24 -13.53
CA ASN A 4 20.26 10.86 -13.29
C ASN A 4 18.83 10.63 -13.83
N ASP A 5 18.73 10.13 -15.05
CA ASP A 5 17.50 9.53 -15.55
C ASP A 5 17.35 8.15 -14.91
N LYS A 6 16.92 8.12 -13.64
CA LYS A 6 16.56 6.86 -12.96
C LYS A 6 15.32 6.33 -13.67
N THR A 7 15.52 5.43 -14.62
CA THR A 7 14.45 4.68 -15.26
C THR A 7 13.53 4.10 -14.17
N LYS A 8 12.30 4.62 -14.10
CA LYS A 8 11.29 4.13 -13.15
C LYS A 8 10.70 2.85 -13.72
N LEU A 9 11.06 1.72 -13.14
CA LEU A 9 10.45 0.42 -13.44
C LEU A 9 9.09 0.32 -12.74
N MET A 10 8.03 0.02 -13.48
CA MET A 10 6.70 -0.28 -12.92
C MET A 10 6.49 -1.79 -12.95
N ILE A 11 5.99 -2.35 -11.86
CA ILE A 11 5.68 -3.78 -11.73
C ILE A 11 4.23 -3.96 -11.31
N SER A 12 3.55 -4.98 -11.83
CA SER A 12 2.22 -5.33 -11.36
C SER A 12 2.29 -5.81 -9.91
N LEU A 13 1.33 -5.41 -9.08
CA LEU A 13 1.20 -5.92 -7.71
C LEU A 13 0.94 -7.42 -7.67
N ASP A 14 0.30 -7.98 -8.71
CA ASP A 14 0.11 -9.44 -8.86
C ASP A 14 1.45 -10.20 -9.00
N SER A 15 2.52 -9.49 -9.36
CA SER A 15 3.88 -10.03 -9.45
C SER A 15 4.70 -9.82 -8.17
N VAL A 16 4.11 -9.24 -7.12
CA VAL A 16 4.78 -8.91 -5.85
C VAL A 16 4.13 -9.69 -4.73
N ASP A 17 4.81 -10.73 -4.25
CA ASP A 17 4.31 -11.53 -3.12
C ASP A 17 4.27 -10.71 -1.82
N ARG A 18 5.39 -10.05 -1.48
CA ARG A 18 5.53 -9.30 -0.22
C ARG A 18 6.25 -7.99 -0.42
N LEU A 19 5.81 -7.00 0.37
CA LEU A 19 6.42 -5.69 0.44
C LEU A 19 7.15 -5.53 1.77
N LYS A 20 8.31 -4.88 1.71
CA LYS A 20 9.07 -4.53 2.90
C LYS A 20 8.23 -3.66 3.82
N TRP A 21 8.15 -4.05 5.09
CA TRP A 21 7.42 -3.30 6.09
C TRP A 21 8.39 -2.50 6.95
N THR A 22 7.99 -1.28 7.30
CA THR A 22 8.85 -0.34 8.03
C THR A 22 8.04 0.28 9.18
N PRO A 23 8.71 0.85 10.19
CA PRO A 23 8.03 1.62 11.23
C PRO A 23 7.16 2.76 10.69
N GLU A 24 7.54 3.36 9.56
CA GLU A 24 6.77 4.40 8.88
C GLU A 24 5.42 3.85 8.37
N HIS A 25 5.43 2.66 7.74
CA HIS A 25 4.21 1.98 7.31
C HIS A 25 3.31 1.63 8.49
N GLY A 26 3.89 1.19 9.61
CA GLY A 26 3.15 0.91 10.84
C GLY A 26 2.43 2.14 11.41
N LYS A 27 3.13 3.28 11.50
CA LYS A 27 2.53 4.55 11.92
C LYS A 27 1.42 5.02 10.97
N ARG A 28 1.61 4.87 9.66
CA ARG A 28 0.57 5.18 8.67
C ARG A 28 -0.66 4.32 8.83
N LEU A 29 -0.49 3.01 9.03
CA LEU A 29 -1.59 2.10 9.30
C LEU A 29 -2.37 2.52 10.55
N GLN A 30 -1.66 2.84 11.63
CA GLN A 30 -2.28 3.31 12.87
C GLN A 30 -3.10 4.59 12.66
N SER A 31 -2.55 5.56 11.92
CA SER A 31 -3.26 6.80 11.57
C SER A 31 -4.49 6.55 10.71
N LEU A 32 -4.39 5.67 9.71
CA LEU A 32 -5.51 5.30 8.83
C LEU A 32 -6.61 4.54 9.55
N ARG A 33 -6.25 3.63 10.47
CA ARG A 33 -7.21 2.92 11.33
C ARG A 33 -7.96 3.90 12.23
N GLY A 34 -7.27 4.91 12.75
CA GLY A 34 -7.83 5.90 13.65
C GLY A 34 -8.47 5.26 14.87
N GLN A 35 -9.78 5.49 15.04
CA GLN A 35 -10.55 5.00 16.18
C GLN A 35 -11.12 3.59 16.00
N ILE A 36 -10.96 2.96 14.82
CA ILE A 36 -11.44 1.58 14.59
C ILE A 36 -10.64 0.64 15.50
N PRO A 37 -11.26 -0.18 16.37
CA PRO A 37 -10.50 -1.13 17.19
C PRO A 37 -9.71 -2.13 16.34
N MET A 38 -8.50 -2.50 16.75
CA MET A 38 -7.66 -3.46 16.01
C MET A 38 -8.37 -4.80 15.77
N ARG A 39 -9.16 -5.27 16.74
CA ARG A 39 -9.96 -6.50 16.60
C ARG A 39 -10.99 -6.35 15.48
N THR A 40 -11.73 -5.23 15.46
CA THR A 40 -12.69 -4.93 14.39
C THR A 40 -12.01 -4.84 13.02
N LEU A 41 -10.80 -4.28 12.94
CA LEU A 41 -10.03 -4.29 11.69
C LEU A 41 -9.66 -5.71 11.27
N ALA A 42 -9.15 -6.53 12.19
CA ALA A 42 -8.82 -7.92 11.92
C ALA A 42 -10.05 -8.72 11.42
N ASP A 43 -11.21 -8.54 12.06
CA ASP A 43 -12.46 -9.18 11.64
C ASP A 43 -12.88 -8.76 10.23
N LYS A 44 -12.79 -7.47 9.91
CA LYS A 44 -13.07 -6.96 8.55
C LYS A 44 -12.10 -7.53 7.51
N VAL A 45 -10.82 -7.68 7.84
CA VAL A 45 -9.81 -8.28 6.97
C VAL A 45 -10.11 -9.76 6.74
N ASN A 46 -10.46 -10.51 7.80
CA ASN A 46 -10.86 -11.91 7.72
C ASN A 46 -12.08 -12.12 6.82
N ASN A 47 -13.06 -11.20 6.86
CA ASN A 47 -14.25 -11.25 6.01
C ASN A 47 -13.93 -11.04 4.51
N ASN A 48 -12.74 -10.54 4.17
CA ASN A 48 -12.24 -10.46 2.79
C ASN A 48 -11.47 -11.72 2.36
N GLY A 49 -11.51 -12.80 3.15
CA GLY A 49 -10.86 -14.07 2.83
C GLY A 49 -9.37 -14.15 3.17
N VAL A 50 -8.81 -13.12 3.83
CA VAL A 50 -7.40 -13.10 4.25
C VAL A 50 -7.31 -13.22 5.77
N THR A 51 -6.61 -14.26 6.25
CA THR A 51 -6.43 -14.48 7.68
C THR A 51 -5.55 -13.40 8.31
N CYS A 52 -6.09 -12.70 9.30
CA CYS A 52 -5.42 -11.68 10.09
C CYS A 52 -5.89 -11.73 11.54
N THR A 53 -4.95 -11.72 12.48
CA THR A 53 -5.26 -11.65 13.92
C THR A 53 -5.06 -10.23 14.44
N TYR A 54 -5.75 -9.87 15.53
CA TYR A 54 -5.55 -8.55 16.14
C TYR A 54 -4.11 -8.34 16.62
N GLN A 55 -3.44 -9.41 17.08
CA GLN A 55 -2.02 -9.36 17.47
C GLN A 55 -1.14 -9.05 16.26
N TYR A 56 -1.52 -9.54 15.08
CA TYR A 56 -0.81 -9.23 13.86
C TYR A 56 -1.03 -7.77 13.45
N ILE A 57 -2.26 -7.23 13.52
CA ILE A 57 -2.50 -5.79 13.33
C ILE A 57 -1.64 -4.95 14.28
N HIS A 58 -1.57 -5.31 15.56
CA HIS A 58 -0.70 -4.63 16.52
C HIS A 58 0.79 -4.73 16.13
N LYS A 59 1.25 -5.90 15.67
CA LYS A 59 2.62 -6.10 15.15
C LYS A 59 2.91 -5.20 13.94
N LEU A 60 1.94 -5.05 13.04
CA LEU A 60 2.04 -4.20 11.85
C LEU A 60 2.15 -2.72 12.24
N GLU A 61 1.28 -2.24 13.12
CA GLU A 61 1.30 -0.85 13.60
C GLU A 61 2.57 -0.52 14.37
N ALA A 62 3.10 -1.48 15.14
CA ALA A 62 4.37 -1.34 15.82
C ALA A 62 5.60 -1.38 14.88
N GLY A 63 5.40 -1.64 13.57
CA GLY A 63 6.49 -1.71 12.59
C GLY A 63 7.40 -2.93 12.77
N LYS A 64 6.93 -3.98 13.44
CA LYS A 64 7.73 -5.15 13.84
C LYS A 64 7.63 -6.32 12.85
N ALA A 65 6.95 -6.14 11.73
CA ALA A 65 6.99 -7.08 10.63
C ALA A 65 8.16 -6.72 9.70
N GLU A 66 8.89 -7.71 9.19
CA GLU A 66 9.95 -7.50 8.20
C GLU A 66 9.38 -7.25 6.81
N ALA A 67 8.37 -8.04 6.44
CA ALA A 67 7.63 -7.92 5.19
C ALA A 67 6.19 -8.39 5.37
N VAL A 68 5.27 -7.84 4.58
CA VAL A 68 3.83 -8.11 4.62
C VAL A 68 3.38 -8.49 3.22
N SER A 69 2.50 -9.49 3.10
CA SER A 69 1.98 -9.89 1.80
C SER A 69 1.14 -8.79 1.18
N THR A 70 1.22 -8.67 -0.14
CA THR A 70 0.42 -7.72 -0.91
C THR A 70 -1.07 -7.97 -0.71
N ASP A 71 -1.51 -9.22 -0.68
CA ASP A 71 -2.91 -9.59 -0.42
C ASP A 71 -3.42 -9.06 0.92
N LEU A 72 -2.61 -9.17 1.97
CA LEU A 72 -3.00 -8.67 3.29
C LEU A 72 -3.05 -7.14 3.30
N ILE A 73 -2.11 -6.48 2.62
CA ILE A 73 -2.12 -5.03 2.48
C ILE A 73 -3.40 -4.57 1.78
N LEU A 74 -3.75 -5.19 0.64
CA LEU A 74 -4.96 -4.88 -0.11
C LEU A 74 -6.22 -5.16 0.72
N ALA A 75 -6.27 -6.27 1.46
CA ALA A 75 -7.39 -6.58 2.34
C ALA A 75 -7.54 -5.55 3.48
N ILE A 76 -6.42 -5.06 4.05
CA ILE A 76 -6.43 -3.97 5.03
C ILE A 76 -6.94 -2.66 4.40
N CYS A 77 -6.46 -2.32 3.21
CA CYS A 77 -6.90 -1.14 2.47
C CYS A 77 -8.42 -1.17 2.21
N ASN A 78 -8.93 -2.32 1.76
CA ASN A 78 -10.37 -2.54 1.55
C ASN A 78 -11.15 -2.44 2.88
N ALA A 79 -10.66 -3.06 3.96
CA ALA A 79 -11.31 -3.01 5.28
C ALA A 79 -11.39 -1.59 5.87
N LEU A 80 -10.43 -0.72 5.52
CA LEU A 80 -10.37 0.68 5.93
C LEU A 80 -11.01 1.63 4.90
N ASN A 81 -11.51 1.13 3.78
CA ASN A 81 -12.01 1.92 2.65
C ASN A 81 -11.00 3.00 2.22
N THR A 82 -9.74 2.59 2.02
CA THR A 82 -8.64 3.48 1.65
C THR A 82 -7.84 2.91 0.49
N ASP A 83 -7.18 3.78 -0.26
CA ASP A 83 -6.32 3.41 -1.39
C ASP A 83 -4.95 2.90 -0.89
N PHE A 84 -4.38 1.91 -1.60
CA PHE A 84 -3.03 1.39 -1.37
C PHE A 84 -1.98 2.51 -1.25
N LYS A 85 -2.10 3.57 -2.06
CA LYS A 85 -1.16 4.71 -2.07
C LYS A 85 -1.10 5.49 -0.75
N ASN A 86 -2.16 5.39 0.06
CA ASN A 86 -2.20 6.05 1.37
C ASN A 86 -1.30 5.33 2.38
N LEU A 87 -1.10 4.02 2.20
CA LEU A 87 -0.22 3.21 3.04
C LEU A 87 1.21 3.18 2.51
N PHE A 88 1.36 3.07 1.18
CA PHE A 88 2.64 3.12 0.48
C PHE A 88 2.72 4.38 -0.38
N PRO A 89 3.45 5.42 0.05
CA PRO A 89 3.59 6.64 -0.72
C PRO A 89 4.35 6.32 -2.01
N ALA A 90 3.62 6.20 -3.11
CA ALA A 90 4.18 5.97 -4.43
C ALA A 90 3.89 7.18 -5.33
N VAL A 91 4.77 7.39 -6.32
CA VAL A 91 4.47 8.31 -7.42
C VAL A 91 3.47 7.59 -8.31
N TYR A 92 2.21 8.02 -8.25
CA TYR A 92 1.17 7.52 -9.14
C TYR A 92 1.31 8.21 -10.49
N ILE A 93 1.29 7.40 -11.54
CA ILE A 93 1.28 7.86 -12.91
C ILE A 93 0.06 7.22 -13.55
N ASP A 94 -0.94 8.03 -13.91
CA ASP A 94 -2.01 7.57 -14.78
C ASP A 94 -1.47 7.55 -16.23
N PRO A 95 -1.39 6.38 -16.88
CA PRO A 95 -0.92 6.30 -18.27
C PRO A 95 -1.76 7.15 -19.24
N SER A 96 -3.03 7.38 -18.93
CA SER A 96 -3.95 8.21 -19.72
C SER A 96 -3.55 9.69 -19.65
N GLU A 97 -3.17 10.17 -18.47
CA GLU A 97 -2.63 11.52 -18.29
C GLU A 97 -1.26 11.66 -18.98
N LEU A 98 -0.44 10.62 -18.93
CA LEU A 98 0.88 10.62 -19.56
C LEU A 98 0.76 10.62 -21.10
N LEU A 99 -0.18 9.86 -21.66
CA LEU A 99 -0.51 9.90 -23.09
C LEU A 99 -1.03 11.28 -23.52
N ALA A 100 -1.86 11.94 -22.70
CA ALA A 100 -2.35 13.29 -22.99
C ALA A 100 -1.21 14.34 -22.99
N ILE A 101 -0.22 14.19 -22.11
CA ILE A 101 0.99 15.03 -22.09
C ILE A 101 1.85 14.78 -23.32
N LEU A 102 2.05 13.52 -23.71
CA LEU A 102 2.84 13.18 -24.89
C LEU A 102 2.20 13.68 -26.18
N GLN A 103 0.87 13.61 -26.31
CA GLN A 103 0.16 14.11 -27.49
C GLN A 103 0.20 15.64 -27.63
N LYS A 104 0.25 16.38 -26.51
CA LYS A 104 0.36 17.86 -26.53
C LYS A 104 1.73 18.40 -26.94
N ASN A 105 2.79 17.59 -26.85
CA ASN A 105 4.17 18.01 -27.14
C ASN A 105 4.65 17.59 -28.54
N VAL A 106 3.78 17.00 -29.36
CA VAL A 106 4.08 16.56 -30.74
C VAL A 106 3.32 17.42 -31.79
N ALA A 107 2.60 18.45 -31.34
CA ALA A 107 1.90 19.42 -32.19
C ALA A 107 2.61 20.78 -32.22
#